data_AF-A0A346N6Y5-F1
#
_entry.id   AF-A0A346N6Y5-F1
#
_cell.length_a   1.000
_cell.length_b   1.000
_cell.length_c   1.000
_cell.angle_alpha   90.00
_cell.angle_beta   90.00
_cell.angle_gamma   90.00
#
_symmetry.space_group_name_H-M   'P 1'
#
loop_
_entity.id
_entity.type
_entity.pdbx_description
1 polymer ?
#
loop_
_entity_poly.entity_id
_entity_poly.type
_entity_poly.pdbx_seq_one_letter_code
_entity_poly.pdbx_strand_id
1 'polypeptide(L)'
;MPDGFDSAGYSATEIAALRAAFEDVRARLPALYRGFWCRSEIPLGAAGIFRVYGEDGLPVLQIERTMAGFYRSVGLARGRRVVYAARCPSIGAAIRAAGL
;
A
#
# COMPACT_ATOMS: atom_id res chain seq x y z
N MET A 1 -4.47 25.83 17.18
CA MET A 1 -4.67 24.55 16.50
C MET A 1 -5.37 24.80 15.17
N PRO A 2 -4.64 24.69 14.06
CA PRO A 2 -5.18 24.07 12.87
C PRO A 2 -4.39 22.79 12.59
N ASP A 3 -5.06 21.64 12.68
CA ASP A 3 -4.58 20.34 12.21
C ASP A 3 -4.49 20.39 10.67
N GLY A 4 -3.41 21.00 10.19
CA GLY A 4 -2.98 20.92 8.80
C GLY A 4 -2.49 19.51 8.51
N PHE A 5 -3.42 18.58 8.30
CA PHE A 5 -3.12 17.34 7.61
C PHE A 5 -2.69 17.71 6.20
N ASP A 6 -1.38 17.75 6.01
CA ASP A 6 -0.70 17.86 4.72
C ASP A 6 -1.07 16.60 3.89
N SER A 7 -2.29 16.64 3.33
CA SER A 7 -2.93 15.61 2.51
C SER A 7 -2.34 15.60 1.10
N ALA A 8 -1.05 15.91 0.97
CA ALA A 8 -0.34 16.06 -0.28
C ALA A 8 0.15 14.70 -0.81
N GLY A 9 -0.74 13.71 -0.86
CA GLY A 9 -0.52 12.42 -1.51
C GLY A 9 0.84 11.74 -1.30
N TYR A 10 1.19 10.83 -2.20
CA TYR A 10 2.57 10.34 -2.33
C TYR A 10 3.38 11.26 -3.24
N SER A 11 4.62 11.55 -2.85
CA SER A 11 5.62 12.13 -3.74
C SER A 11 6.00 11.15 -4.87
N ALA A 12 6.51 11.66 -5.99
CA ALA A 12 6.98 10.81 -7.09
C ALA A 12 8.01 9.74 -6.65
N THR A 13 8.88 10.10 -5.70
CA THR A 13 9.86 9.17 -5.11
C THR A 13 9.19 8.06 -4.30
N GLU A 14 8.17 8.39 -3.50
CA GLU A 14 7.40 7.39 -2.75
C GLU A 14 6.63 6.45 -3.70
N ILE A 15 6.06 6.98 -4.78
CA ILE A 15 5.38 6.17 -5.81
C ILE A 15 6.36 5.20 -6.45
N ALA A 16 7.56 5.67 -6.83
CA ALA A 16 8.60 4.83 -7.40
C ALA A 16 9.06 3.75 -6.40
N ALA A 17 9.24 4.12 -5.14
CA ALA A 17 9.63 3.19 -4.08
C ALA A 17 8.56 2.13 -3.80
N LEU A 18 7.28 2.50 -3.78
CA LEU A 18 6.16 1.57 -3.67
C LEU A 18 6.17 0.57 -4.82
N ARG A 19 6.24 1.06 -6.07
CA ARG A 19 6.29 0.20 -7.26
C ARG A 19 7.48 -0.75 -7.22
N ALA A 20 8.69 -0.24 -6.96
CA ALA A 20 9.90 -1.05 -6.91
C ALA A 20 9.85 -2.12 -5.81
N ALA A 21 9.36 -1.78 -4.62
CA ALA A 21 9.23 -2.74 -3.53
C ALA A 21 8.24 -3.86 -3.86
N PHE A 22 7.13 -3.55 -4.51
CA PHE A 22 6.17 -4.57 -4.92
C PHE A 22 6.67 -5.45 -6.07
N GLU A 23 7.43 -4.88 -7.00
CA GLU A 23 8.12 -5.68 -8.03
C GLU A 23 9.17 -6.62 -7.44
N ASP A 24 9.94 -6.19 -6.43
CA ASP A 24 10.89 -7.05 -5.71
C ASP A 24 10.18 -8.22 -5.01
N VAL A 25 9.08 -7.94 -4.28
CA VAL A 25 8.28 -8.97 -3.62
C VAL A 25 7.70 -9.96 -4.65
N ARG A 26 7.20 -9.45 -5.78
CA ARG A 26 6.67 -10.28 -6.89
C ARG A 26 7.74 -11.23 -7.43
N ALA A 27 8.98 -10.75 -7.61
CA ALA A 27 10.08 -11.57 -8.09
C ALA A 27 10.52 -12.65 -7.08
N ARG A 28 10.46 -12.35 -5.78
CA ARG A 28 10.95 -13.23 -4.72
C ARG A 28 9.98 -14.32 -4.29
N LEU A 29 8.67 -14.08 -4.37
CA LEU A 29 7.65 -14.99 -3.82
C LEU A 29 6.53 -15.36 -4.83
N PRO A 30 6.85 -15.77 -6.07
CA PRO A 30 5.88 -15.90 -7.16
C PRO A 30 4.70 -16.84 -6.86
N ALA A 31 4.91 -17.89 -6.06
CA ALA A 31 3.87 -18.87 -5.72
C ALA A 31 2.82 -18.34 -4.72
N LEU A 32 3.23 -17.45 -3.80
CA LEU A 32 2.31 -16.83 -2.83
C LEU A 32 1.44 -15.74 -3.47
N TYR A 33 1.93 -15.13 -4.55
CA TYR A 33 1.32 -13.92 -5.13
C TYR A 33 0.62 -14.11 -6.46
N ARG A 34 0.68 -15.31 -7.07
CA ARG A 34 0.06 -15.57 -8.39
C ARG A 34 -1.40 -15.11 -8.43
N GLY A 35 -2.18 -15.35 -7.37
CA GLY A 35 -3.60 -14.97 -7.28
C GLY A 35 -3.92 -13.57 -6.73
N PHE A 36 -2.95 -12.86 -6.15
CA PHE A 36 -3.20 -11.65 -5.35
C PHE A 36 -2.69 -10.35 -5.97
N TRP A 37 -1.97 -10.40 -7.10
CA TRP A 37 -1.24 -9.22 -7.58
C TRP A 37 -1.20 -9.06 -9.09
N CYS A 38 -2.33 -8.66 -9.70
CA CYS A 38 -2.37 -8.31 -11.11
C CYS A 38 -2.10 -6.82 -11.38
N ARG A 39 -2.48 -5.95 -10.44
CA ARG A 39 -2.47 -4.50 -10.68
C ARG A 39 -2.23 -3.73 -9.39
N SER A 40 -1.52 -2.62 -9.50
CA SER A 40 -1.42 -1.62 -8.43
C SER A 40 -1.67 -0.21 -8.97
N GLU A 41 -2.35 0.63 -8.19
CA GLU A 41 -2.61 2.01 -8.58
C GLU A 41 -2.72 2.96 -7.39
N ILE A 42 -2.72 4.26 -7.68
CA ILE A 42 -3.14 5.31 -6.76
C ILE A 42 -4.54 5.72 -7.22
N PRO A 43 -5.60 5.46 -6.44
CA PRO A 43 -6.95 5.79 -6.88
C PRO A 43 -7.12 7.30 -7.08
N LEU A 44 -7.89 7.67 -8.10
CA LEU A 44 -8.24 9.07 -8.35
C LEU A 44 -8.93 9.66 -7.12
N GLY A 45 -8.48 10.83 -6.65
CA GLY A 45 -9.01 11.48 -5.45
C GLY A 45 -8.50 10.91 -4.11
N ALA A 46 -7.63 9.90 -4.13
CA ALA A 46 -7.04 9.30 -2.93
C ALA A 46 -5.50 9.28 -3.02
N ALA A 47 -4.90 10.46 -3.14
CA ALA A 47 -3.48 10.60 -3.45
C ALA A 47 -2.53 9.97 -2.41
N GLY A 48 -2.98 9.77 -1.17
CA GLY A 48 -2.24 9.09 -0.10
C GLY A 48 -2.50 7.59 -0.02
N ILE A 49 -3.14 6.99 -1.03
CA ILE A 49 -3.53 5.58 -1.03
C ILE A 49 -2.85 4.87 -2.21
N PHE A 50 -2.10 3.83 -1.91
CA PHE A 50 -1.55 2.91 -2.89
C PHE A 50 -2.25 1.57 -2.72
N ARG A 51 -2.95 1.13 -3.77
CA ARG A 51 -3.84 -0.01 -3.71
C ARG A 51 -3.36 -1.11 -4.64
N VAL A 52 -3.61 -2.33 -4.21
CA VAL A 52 -3.19 -3.57 -4.84
C VAL A 52 -4.41 -4.44 -5.07
N TYR A 53 -4.48 -5.04 -6.25
CA TYR A 53 -5.60 -5.87 -6.70
C TYR A 53 -5.18 -7.30 -6.99
N GLY A 54 -6.05 -8.23 -6.58
CA GLY A 54 -6.00 -9.65 -6.93
C GLY A 54 -6.27 -9.91 -8.41
N GLU A 55 -6.12 -11.18 -8.83
CA GLU A 55 -6.48 -11.63 -10.18
C GLU A 55 -7.98 -11.45 -10.48
N ASP A 56 -8.81 -11.51 -9.45
CA ASP A 56 -10.26 -11.26 -9.52
C ASP A 56 -10.62 -9.77 -9.68
N GLY A 57 -9.62 -8.88 -9.68
CA GLY A 57 -9.81 -7.44 -9.74
C GLY A 57 -10.30 -6.83 -8.44
N LEU A 58 -10.40 -7.60 -7.35
CA LEU A 58 -10.76 -7.07 -6.04
C LEU A 58 -9.52 -6.52 -5.32
N PRO A 59 -9.66 -5.42 -4.56
CA PRO A 59 -8.55 -4.88 -3.82
C PRO A 59 -8.25 -5.77 -2.61
N VAL A 60 -6.98 -6.12 -2.44
CA VAL A 60 -6.52 -7.06 -1.40
C VAL A 60 -5.59 -6.41 -0.38
N LEU A 61 -4.87 -5.37 -0.79
CA LEU A 61 -3.99 -4.60 0.09
C LEU A 61 -4.03 -3.13 -0.26
N GLN A 62 -3.86 -2.33 0.78
CA GLN A 62 -3.75 -0.89 0.70
C GLN A 62 -2.64 -0.39 1.63
N ILE A 63 -1.71 0.38 1.07
CA ILE A 63 -0.77 1.18 1.85
C ILE A 63 -1.31 2.61 1.86
N GLU A 64 -1.41 3.20 3.04
CA GLU A 64 -1.89 4.58 3.20
C GLU A 64 -0.78 5.44 3.77
N ARG A 65 -0.58 6.64 3.23
CA ARG A 65 0.21 7.68 3.85
C ARG A 65 -0.65 8.37 4.91
N THR A 66 -0.22 8.27 6.16
CA THR A 66 -0.90 8.90 7.30
C THR A 66 -0.37 10.32 7.56
N MET A 67 0.92 10.52 7.30
CA MET A 67 1.62 11.80 7.29
C MET A 67 2.96 11.58 6.54
N ALA A 68 3.71 12.64 6.26
CA ALA A 68 5.00 12.52 5.60
C ALA A 68 5.93 11.52 6.30
N GLY A 69 6.41 10.52 5.56
CA GLY A 69 7.30 9.47 6.08
C GLY A 69 6.63 8.42 6.96
N PHE A 70 5.30 8.47 7.18
CA PHE A 70 4.59 7.48 7.97
C PHE A 70 3.43 6.84 7.21
N TYR A 71 3.42 5.51 7.25
CA TYR A 71 2.53 4.68 6.45
C TYR A 71 1.70 3.74 7.32
N ARG A 72 0.54 3.36 6.82
CA ARG A 72 -0.33 2.35 7.40
C ARG A 72 -0.51 1.22 6.39
N SER A 73 -0.50 -0.01 6.87
CA SER A 73 -0.72 -1.20 6.06
C SER A 73 -2.07 -1.81 6.36
N VAL A 74 -2.88 -2.01 5.32
CA VAL A 74 -4.30 -2.38 5.44
C VAL A 74 -4.65 -3.50 4.48
N GLY A 75 -5.05 -4.65 5.02
CA GLY A 75 -5.66 -5.74 4.26
C GLY A 75 -7.12 -5.44 3.92
N LEU A 76 -7.49 -5.78 2.69
CA LEU A 76 -8.85 -5.66 2.17
C LEU A 76 -9.35 -7.07 1.83
N ALA A 77 -10.39 -7.54 2.50
CA ALA A 77 -10.91 -8.89 2.30
C ALA A 77 -12.44 -8.88 2.35
N ARG A 78 -13.09 -9.13 1.21
CA ARG A 78 -14.56 -9.22 1.08
C ARG A 78 -15.31 -8.04 1.74
N GLY A 79 -14.87 -6.82 1.45
CA GLY A 79 -15.46 -5.59 2.01
C GLY A 79 -15.06 -5.30 3.46
N ARG A 80 -14.26 -6.15 4.09
CA ARG A 80 -13.67 -5.89 5.41
C ARG A 80 -12.29 -5.28 5.27
N ARG A 81 -11.96 -4.46 6.27
CA ARG A 81 -10.72 -3.72 6.35
C ARG A 81 -9.99 -4.13 7.62
N VAL A 82 -8.77 -4.66 7.48
CA VAL A 82 -7.94 -5.14 8.59
C VAL A 82 -6.66 -4.31 8.59
N VAL A 83 -6.37 -3.63 9.70
CA VAL A 83 -5.12 -2.87 9.84
C VAL A 83 -4.03 -3.81 10.33
N TYR A 84 -3.06 -4.13 9.47
CA TYR A 84 -1.91 -4.95 9.85
C TYR A 84 -0.91 -4.15 10.70
N ALA A 85 -0.69 -2.88 10.34
CA ALA A 85 0.10 -1.95 11.12
C ALA A 85 -0.41 -0.52 10.98
N ALA A 86 -0.65 0.13 12.11
CA ALA A 86 -1.25 1.46 12.17
C ALA A 86 -0.27 2.60 11.83
N ARG A 87 1.03 2.41 12.11
CA ARG A 87 2.09 3.40 11.91
C ARG A 87 3.43 2.73 11.60
N CYS A 88 3.91 2.92 10.39
CA CYS A 88 5.17 2.38 9.88
C CYS A 88 6.08 3.54 9.47
N PRO A 89 7.37 3.56 9.87
CA PRO A 89 8.29 4.66 9.58
C PRO A 89 8.86 4.63 8.15
N SER A 90 8.45 3.66 7.33
CA SER A 90 8.86 3.53 5.93
C SER A 90 7.90 2.67 5.13
N ILE A 91 7.92 2.82 3.80
CA ILE A 91 7.17 1.97 2.86
C ILE A 91 7.54 0.50 3.06
N GLY A 92 8.84 0.19 3.16
CA GLY A 92 9.31 -1.18 3.37
C GLY A 92 8.83 -1.78 4.71
N ALA A 93 8.71 -0.97 5.76
CA ALA A 93 8.12 -1.45 7.02
C ALA A 93 6.61 -1.75 6.89
N ALA A 94 5.87 -0.93 6.14
CA ALA A 94 4.45 -1.18 5.89
C ALA A 94 4.19 -2.42 5.02
N ILE A 95 5.06 -2.66 4.03
CA ILE A 95 5.04 -3.85 3.17
C ILE A 95 5.34 -5.10 4.02
N ARG A 96 6.42 -5.11 4.80
CA ARG A 96 6.72 -6.22 5.72
C ARG A 96 5.63 -6.49 6.75
N ALA A 97 4.99 -5.43 7.25
CA ALA A 97 3.86 -5.58 8.16
C ALA A 97 2.63 -6.25 7.52
N ALA A 98 2.47 -6.14 6.20
CA ALA A 98 1.48 -6.91 5.44
C ALA A 98 1.91 -8.36 5.17
N GLY A 99 3.06 -8.80 5.68
CA GLY A 99 3.62 -10.12 5.43
C GLY A 99 4.28 -10.26 4.06
N LEU A 100 4.80 -9.14 3.51
CA LEU A 100 5.42 -9.05 2.18
C LEU A 100 6.93 -8.78 2.26
#